data_AF-A0A0X6ZWT1-F1
#
_entry.id   AF-A0A0X6ZWT1-F1
#
_cell.length_a   1.000
_cell.length_b   1.000
_cell.length_c   1.000
_cell.angle_alpha   90.00
_cell.angle_beta   90.00
_cell.angle_gamma   90.00
#
_symmetry.space_group_name_H-M   'P 1'
#
loop_
_entity.id
_entity.type
_entity.pdbx_description
1 polymer ?
#
loop_
_entity_poly.entity_id
_entity_poly.type
_entity_poly.pdbx_seq_one_letter_code
_entity_poly.pdbx_strand_id
1 'polypeptide(L)'
;MPDFKYIVVGAGMMGAAAARHLSAQMDGVALIGPGEPADRKTHQGVFSSHYDEARITRGFDGDPVWAELAQRSIRRYAEIEAKSGIRFFTEAGCLFTGNGKGLAGDYVSRALSSVDRLGLGVETLGSDVLVDRFPMFSLPADHDGYFEAQNAGHVNPRALVKAQCAIAEVQGAKLLRETAAHIRDTSHGVEVSTREGAVHTAEKVIVAAGGFTNMAELLPSPVDMAATGRTIVFFELDEARQALFGAMPSTIVLAETEDDIVYILPPVRYPDGKVYLKIGGESEKGRLETLTDAVDWFHSDGTPGEVEFLKQRALSLMPELAGCPVTSGSCVASITRSGYPYIGYTQSSNIAVLTGGNFVSAKSSDEIGRLGAMLLLNGQLTEDEFAAEMSPVFV
;
A
#
# COMPACT_ATOMS: atom_id res chain seq x y z
N MET A 1 20.58 30.18 1.45
CA MET A 1 19.19 29.76 1.74
C MET A 1 19.02 28.41 1.07
N PRO A 2 18.28 27.47 1.67
CA PRO A 2 18.03 26.17 1.07
C PRO A 2 17.35 26.31 -0.31
N ASP A 3 17.58 25.34 -1.20
CA ASP A 3 16.96 25.28 -2.53
C ASP A 3 15.44 25.09 -2.42
N PHE A 4 15.00 24.38 -1.39
CA PHE A 4 13.60 24.03 -1.13
C PHE A 4 13.21 24.36 0.30
N LYS A 5 11.90 24.57 0.50
CA LYS A 5 11.33 24.58 1.85
C LYS A 5 11.19 23.16 2.38
N TYR A 6 10.64 22.27 1.55
CA TYR A 6 10.42 20.87 1.92
C TYR A 6 10.93 19.93 0.84
N ILE A 7 11.67 18.90 1.23
CA ILE A 7 11.95 17.75 0.36
C ILE A 7 11.27 16.50 0.94
N VAL A 8 10.51 15.80 0.09
CA VAL A 8 10.01 14.46 0.36
C VAL A 8 10.93 13.46 -0.32
N VAL A 9 11.51 12.53 0.44
CA VAL A 9 12.41 11.49 -0.10
C VAL A 9 11.65 10.16 -0.19
N GLY A 10 11.29 9.77 -1.41
CA GLY A 10 10.55 8.56 -1.73
C GLY A 10 9.31 8.85 -2.56
N ALA A 11 9.41 8.69 -3.88
CA ALA A 11 8.29 8.89 -4.83
C ALA A 11 7.31 7.69 -4.91
N GLY A 12 7.02 7.07 -3.76
CA GLY A 12 6.01 6.01 -3.62
C GLY A 12 4.63 6.55 -3.26
N MET A 13 3.69 5.66 -2.91
CA MET A 13 2.30 6.03 -2.63
C MET A 13 2.12 7.09 -1.53
N MET A 14 2.86 6.98 -0.43
CA MET A 14 2.79 7.95 0.67
C MET A 14 3.52 9.25 0.36
N GLY A 15 4.74 9.18 -0.19
CA GLY A 15 5.54 10.37 -0.49
C GLY A 15 4.98 11.21 -1.63
N ALA A 16 4.43 10.59 -2.68
CA ALA A 16 3.73 11.31 -3.75
C ALA A 16 2.50 12.07 -3.20
N ALA A 17 1.73 11.43 -2.32
CA ALA A 17 0.62 12.08 -1.64
C ALA A 17 1.08 13.22 -0.72
N ALA A 18 2.15 13.03 0.06
CA ALA A 18 2.72 14.08 0.89
C ALA A 18 3.18 15.29 0.06
N ALA A 19 3.89 15.06 -1.05
CA ALA A 19 4.32 16.13 -1.95
C ALA A 19 3.14 16.91 -2.55
N ARG A 20 2.05 16.23 -2.95
CA ARG A 20 0.82 16.89 -3.42
C ARG A 20 0.18 17.75 -2.34
N HIS A 21 0.03 17.22 -1.12
CA HIS A 21 -0.59 17.99 -0.02
C HIS A 21 0.26 19.17 0.45
N LEU A 22 1.60 19.04 0.43
CA LEU A 22 2.52 20.14 0.73
C LEU A 22 2.45 21.23 -0.34
N SER A 23 2.57 20.86 -1.62
CA SER A 23 2.58 21.82 -2.73
C SER A 23 1.25 22.52 -2.95
N ALA A 24 0.14 21.93 -2.48
CA ALA A 24 -1.15 22.62 -2.43
C ALA A 24 -1.16 23.82 -1.47
N GLN A 25 -0.26 23.87 -0.48
CA GLN A 25 -0.26 24.88 0.59
C GLN A 25 0.98 25.77 0.59
N MET A 26 2.10 25.30 0.02
CA MET A 26 3.40 25.95 0.11
C MET A 26 4.20 25.81 -1.19
N ASP A 27 4.89 26.88 -1.57
CA ASP A 27 5.91 26.83 -2.62
C ASP A 27 7.21 26.15 -2.13
N GLY A 28 8.08 25.79 -3.07
CA GLY A 28 9.41 25.25 -2.75
C GLY A 28 9.39 23.81 -2.24
N VAL A 29 8.52 22.97 -2.78
CA VAL A 29 8.44 21.54 -2.48
C VAL A 29 9.20 20.74 -3.54
N ALA A 30 10.03 19.77 -3.14
CA ALA A 30 10.56 18.77 -4.04
C ALA A 30 10.19 17.34 -3.61
N LEU A 31 10.03 16.46 -4.59
CA LEU A 31 9.88 15.03 -4.40
C LEU A 31 11.06 14.31 -5.06
N ILE A 32 11.91 13.66 -4.27
CA ILE A 32 13.05 12.89 -4.75
C ILE A 32 12.67 11.40 -4.79
N GLY A 33 12.84 10.76 -5.94
CA GLY A 33 12.76 9.31 -6.05
C GLY A 33 12.88 8.82 -7.49
N PRO A 34 13.54 7.67 -7.73
CA PRO A 34 13.72 7.14 -9.07
C PRO A 34 12.37 6.72 -9.68
N GLY A 35 12.36 6.55 -11.00
CA GLY A 35 11.24 5.94 -11.71
C GLY A 35 11.14 4.43 -11.45
N GLU A 36 10.02 3.84 -11.86
CA GLU A 36 9.90 2.38 -11.91
C GLU A 36 10.94 1.81 -12.91
N PRO A 37 11.70 0.76 -12.54
CA PRO A 37 12.70 0.18 -13.42
C PRO A 37 12.06 -0.45 -14.66
N ALA A 38 12.74 -0.33 -15.80
CA ALA A 38 12.27 -0.90 -17.07
C ALA A 38 12.32 -2.45 -17.09
N ASP A 39 13.31 -3.04 -16.42
CA ASP A 39 13.44 -4.48 -16.26
C ASP A 39 13.69 -4.82 -14.80
N ARG A 40 12.75 -5.56 -14.20
CA ARG A 40 12.82 -6.00 -12.81
C ARG A 40 14.03 -6.88 -12.54
N LYS A 41 14.36 -7.83 -13.43
CA LYS A 41 15.38 -8.88 -13.19
C LYS A 41 16.81 -8.37 -13.32
N THR A 42 17.03 -7.26 -14.02
CA THR A 42 18.38 -6.69 -14.18
C THR A 42 18.62 -5.43 -13.37
N HIS A 43 17.58 -4.80 -12.81
CA HIS A 43 17.70 -3.55 -12.04
C HIS A 43 18.47 -3.75 -10.73
N GLN A 44 19.45 -2.89 -10.47
CA GLN A 44 20.33 -2.96 -9.29
C GLN A 44 20.05 -1.83 -8.27
N GLY A 45 19.06 -0.98 -8.55
CA GLY A 45 18.69 0.12 -7.67
C GLY A 45 17.59 -0.24 -6.67
N VAL A 46 17.02 0.78 -6.04
CA VAL A 46 15.86 0.61 -5.14
C VAL A 46 14.60 0.24 -5.94
N PHE A 47 13.72 -0.52 -5.29
CA PHE A 47 12.40 -0.91 -5.82
C PHE A 47 11.28 -0.24 -5.02
N SER A 48 10.03 -0.61 -5.29
CA SER A 48 8.89 -0.15 -4.50
C SER A 48 7.81 -1.22 -4.35
N SER A 49 7.10 -1.17 -3.22
CA SER A 49 5.99 -2.08 -2.89
C SER A 49 4.72 -1.87 -3.72
N HIS A 50 4.70 -0.83 -4.56
CA HIS A 50 3.53 -0.38 -5.31
C HIS A 50 3.56 -0.76 -6.80
N TYR A 51 4.59 -1.48 -7.27
CA TYR A 51 4.74 -1.92 -8.66
C TYR A 51 3.76 -3.06 -8.99
N ASP A 52 2.48 -2.71 -9.06
CA ASP A 52 1.37 -3.60 -9.37
C ASP A 52 0.22 -2.82 -10.00
N GLU A 53 -0.76 -3.52 -10.58
CA GLU A 53 -1.95 -2.91 -11.20
C GLU A 53 -3.18 -2.91 -10.28
N ALA A 54 -3.11 -3.62 -9.15
CA ALA A 54 -4.26 -3.73 -8.25
C ALA A 54 -3.88 -3.90 -6.77
N ARG A 55 -4.52 -3.12 -5.90
CA ARG A 55 -4.51 -3.25 -4.43
C ARG A 55 -5.94 -3.09 -3.94
N ILE A 56 -6.38 -3.93 -3.00
CA ILE A 56 -7.73 -3.81 -2.43
C ILE A 56 -7.88 -2.44 -1.75
N THR A 57 -9.01 -1.79 -1.99
CA THR A 57 -9.43 -0.59 -1.26
C THR A 57 -10.84 -0.78 -0.71
N ARG A 58 -11.05 -0.39 0.54
CA ARG A 58 -12.30 -0.64 1.30
C ARG A 58 -12.26 0.06 2.66
N GLY A 59 -13.43 0.36 3.23
CA GLY A 59 -13.58 0.93 4.57
C GLY A 59 -13.62 -0.13 5.66
N PHE A 60 -14.25 -1.29 5.41
CA PHE A 60 -14.52 -2.33 6.43
C PHE A 60 -13.24 -2.95 7.01
N ASP A 61 -12.77 -2.50 8.18
CA ASP A 61 -11.52 -2.96 8.82
C ASP A 61 -11.72 -3.37 10.27
N GLY A 62 -11.07 -4.46 10.68
CA GLY A 62 -10.99 -4.89 12.08
C GLY A 62 -10.18 -3.96 12.98
N ASP A 63 -9.51 -2.95 12.41
CA ASP A 63 -8.86 -1.86 13.13
C ASP A 63 -9.51 -0.49 12.81
N PRO A 64 -10.03 0.24 13.82
CA PRO A 64 -10.80 1.47 13.60
C PRO A 64 -9.96 2.63 13.03
N VAL A 65 -8.64 2.66 13.30
CA VAL A 65 -7.73 3.69 12.76
C VAL A 65 -7.49 3.41 11.28
N TRP A 66 -7.21 2.16 10.92
CA TRP A 66 -7.04 1.77 9.52
C TRP A 66 -8.33 1.92 8.69
N ALA A 67 -9.49 1.68 9.29
CA ALA A 67 -10.79 1.95 8.68
C ALA A 67 -10.96 3.45 8.38
N GLU A 68 -10.63 4.31 9.35
CA GLU A 68 -10.78 5.75 9.22
C GLU A 68 -9.78 6.37 8.22
N LEU A 69 -8.52 5.95 8.24
CA LEU A 69 -7.52 6.37 7.25
C LEU A 69 -7.93 5.99 5.82
N ALA A 70 -8.51 4.79 5.64
CA ALA A 70 -9.01 4.34 4.36
C ALA A 70 -10.19 5.20 3.89
N GLN A 71 -11.19 5.42 4.76
CA GLN A 71 -12.35 6.26 4.47
C GLN A 71 -11.96 7.69 4.07
N ARG A 72 -11.04 8.33 4.82
CA ARG A 72 -10.53 9.67 4.50
C ARG A 72 -9.79 9.70 3.15
N SER A 73 -9.12 8.62 2.76
CA SER A 73 -8.45 8.49 1.45
C SER A 73 -9.47 8.28 0.31
N ILE A 74 -10.40 7.34 0.47
CA ILE A 74 -11.38 6.98 -0.56
C ILE A 74 -12.26 8.19 -0.93
N ARG A 75 -12.68 8.99 0.06
CA ARG A 75 -13.44 10.24 -0.16
C ARG A 75 -12.73 11.23 -1.10
N ARG A 76 -11.41 11.15 -1.24
CA ARG A 76 -10.60 12.06 -2.07
C ARG A 76 -10.25 11.47 -3.43
N TYR A 77 -10.63 10.21 -3.72
CA TYR A 77 -10.29 9.58 -4.99
C TYR A 77 -10.86 10.32 -6.20
N ALA A 78 -12.17 10.63 -6.18
CA ALA A 78 -12.82 11.34 -7.28
C ALA A 78 -12.16 12.70 -7.58
N GLU A 79 -11.74 13.43 -6.54
CA GLU A 79 -11.02 14.69 -6.68
C GLU A 79 -9.63 14.49 -7.31
N ILE A 80 -8.89 13.45 -6.89
CA ILE A 80 -7.56 13.15 -7.45
C ILE A 80 -7.69 12.76 -8.93
N GLU A 81 -8.64 11.90 -9.29
CA GLU A 81 -8.88 11.53 -10.69
C GLU A 81 -9.27 12.75 -11.54
N ALA A 82 -10.14 13.62 -11.02
CA ALA A 82 -10.57 14.84 -11.73
C ALA A 82 -9.42 15.83 -11.94
N LYS A 83 -8.57 16.06 -10.93
CA LYS A 83 -7.45 17.00 -11.01
C LYS A 83 -6.29 16.48 -11.86
N SER A 84 -6.05 15.17 -11.85
CA SER A 84 -4.94 14.55 -12.60
C SER A 84 -5.33 14.13 -14.02
N GLY A 85 -6.62 13.91 -14.29
CA GLY A 85 -7.10 13.25 -15.51
C GLY A 85 -6.73 11.75 -15.58
N ILE A 86 -6.25 11.16 -14.48
CA ILE A 86 -5.80 9.77 -14.43
C ILE A 86 -6.78 8.97 -13.57
N ARG A 87 -7.43 7.99 -14.20
CA ARG A 87 -8.25 7.00 -13.50
C ARG A 87 -7.34 5.98 -12.81
N PHE A 88 -7.64 5.68 -11.55
CA PHE A 88 -6.92 4.67 -10.78
C PHE A 88 -7.84 3.83 -9.89
N PHE A 89 -9.09 4.23 -9.66
CA PHE A 89 -10.01 3.48 -8.81
C PHE A 89 -11.06 2.73 -9.65
N THR A 90 -11.24 1.45 -9.33
CA THR A 90 -12.33 0.61 -9.84
C THR A 90 -13.21 0.18 -8.67
N GLU A 91 -14.46 0.63 -8.69
CA GLU A 91 -15.48 0.21 -7.73
C GLU A 91 -16.00 -1.17 -8.13
N ALA A 92 -15.54 -2.20 -7.41
CA ALA A 92 -15.93 -3.60 -7.61
C ALA A 92 -16.58 -4.19 -6.35
N GLY A 93 -16.69 -3.40 -5.28
CA GLY A 93 -17.03 -3.87 -3.95
C GLY A 93 -15.91 -4.68 -3.30
N CYS A 94 -16.06 -4.95 -2.01
CA CYS A 94 -15.17 -5.83 -1.27
C CYS A 94 -15.97 -6.83 -0.41
N LEU A 95 -15.69 -8.12 -0.60
CA LEU A 95 -16.26 -9.22 0.17
C LEU A 95 -15.26 -9.72 1.20
N PHE A 96 -15.66 -9.76 2.47
CA PHE A 96 -15.01 -10.57 3.49
C PHE A 96 -15.82 -11.84 3.69
N THR A 97 -15.16 -12.96 3.90
CA THR A 97 -15.83 -14.22 4.22
C THR A 97 -15.02 -15.06 5.21
N GLY A 98 -15.69 -15.75 6.12
CA GLY A 98 -15.06 -16.56 7.16
C GLY A 98 -16.10 -17.26 8.02
N ASN A 99 -15.67 -18.24 8.82
CA ASN A 99 -16.55 -19.04 9.68
C ASN A 99 -16.94 -18.35 11.01
N GLY A 100 -16.52 -17.09 11.21
CA GLY A 100 -16.81 -16.31 12.42
C GLY A 100 -16.11 -16.81 13.69
N LYS A 101 -15.12 -17.70 13.59
CA LYS A 101 -14.36 -18.25 14.73
C LYS A 101 -12.92 -17.74 14.76
N GLY A 102 -12.27 -17.84 15.92
CA GLY A 102 -10.88 -17.44 16.10
C GLY A 102 -10.60 -16.02 15.62
N LEU A 103 -9.49 -15.83 14.92
CA LEU A 103 -9.09 -14.54 14.37
C LEU A 103 -10.12 -13.96 13.39
N ALA A 104 -10.80 -14.81 12.60
CA ALA A 104 -11.85 -14.37 11.68
C ALA A 104 -13.02 -13.71 12.44
N GLY A 105 -13.48 -14.35 13.52
CA GLY A 105 -14.54 -13.83 14.37
C GLY A 105 -14.18 -12.51 15.04
N ASP A 106 -12.97 -12.45 15.63
CA ASP A 106 -12.46 -11.23 16.28
C ASP A 106 -12.33 -10.07 15.29
N TYR A 107 -11.79 -10.33 14.10
CA TYR A 107 -11.64 -9.32 13.05
C TYR A 107 -13.01 -8.74 12.63
N VAL A 108 -13.96 -9.62 12.31
CA VAL A 108 -15.31 -9.24 11.88
C VAL A 108 -16.03 -8.45 12.97
N SER A 109 -15.98 -8.92 14.22
CA SER A 109 -16.63 -8.25 15.35
C SER A 109 -16.11 -6.82 15.52
N ARG A 110 -14.79 -6.64 15.47
CA ARG A 110 -14.18 -5.30 15.51
C ARG A 110 -14.56 -4.46 14.30
N ALA A 111 -14.59 -5.04 13.10
CA ALA A 111 -14.94 -4.32 11.88
C ALA A 111 -16.38 -3.81 11.89
N LEU A 112 -17.33 -4.65 12.31
CA LEU A 112 -18.73 -4.29 12.47
C LEU A 112 -18.92 -3.16 13.48
N SER A 113 -18.11 -3.09 14.55
CA SER A 113 -18.19 -2.01 15.54
C SER A 113 -17.89 -0.61 14.98
N SER A 114 -17.23 -0.51 13.83
CA SER A 114 -16.92 0.76 13.16
C SER A 114 -17.86 1.13 12.02
N VAL A 115 -18.76 0.23 11.60
CA VAL A 115 -19.64 0.41 10.43
C VAL A 115 -20.52 1.66 10.57
N ASP A 116 -21.30 1.76 11.65
CA ASP A 116 -22.22 2.88 11.85
C ASP A 116 -21.47 4.20 12.03
N ARG A 117 -20.40 4.20 12.84
CA ARG A 117 -19.58 5.38 13.12
C ARG A 117 -18.96 5.97 11.86
N LEU A 118 -18.52 5.12 10.94
CA LEU A 118 -17.86 5.53 9.70
C LEU A 118 -18.82 5.63 8.51
N GLY A 119 -20.09 5.25 8.68
CA GLY A 119 -21.11 5.26 7.63
C GLY A 119 -20.84 4.25 6.51
N LEU A 120 -20.33 3.06 6.86
CA LEU A 120 -20.01 2.02 5.89
C LEU A 120 -21.29 1.28 5.45
N GLY A 121 -21.46 1.06 4.14
CA GLY A 121 -22.57 0.27 3.60
C GLY A 121 -22.23 -1.21 3.51
N VAL A 122 -22.11 -1.88 4.67
CA VAL A 122 -21.74 -3.30 4.75
C VAL A 122 -22.96 -4.18 4.95
N GLU A 123 -23.15 -5.15 4.05
CA GLU A 123 -24.22 -6.13 4.10
C GLU A 123 -23.70 -7.46 4.67
N THR A 124 -24.37 -7.99 5.70
CA THR A 124 -24.07 -9.33 6.23
C THR A 124 -24.87 -10.39 5.45
N LEU A 125 -24.19 -11.41 4.96
CA LEU A 125 -24.70 -12.46 4.09
C LEU A 125 -24.54 -13.81 4.78
N GLY A 126 -25.63 -14.57 4.88
CA GLY A 126 -25.57 -15.97 5.29
C GLY A 126 -24.95 -16.86 4.22
N SER A 127 -24.54 -18.06 4.60
CA SER A 127 -23.86 -19.02 3.72
C SER A 127 -24.66 -19.41 2.47
N ASP A 128 -25.98 -19.49 2.56
CA ASP A 128 -26.87 -19.77 1.42
C ASP A 128 -26.87 -18.63 0.41
N VAL A 129 -26.99 -17.39 0.88
CA VAL A 129 -26.97 -16.19 0.03
C VAL A 129 -25.61 -16.00 -0.63
N LEU A 130 -24.52 -16.37 0.04
CA LEU A 130 -23.17 -16.26 -0.52
C LEU A 130 -22.98 -17.13 -1.77
N VAL A 131 -23.45 -18.38 -1.73
CA VAL A 131 -23.31 -19.32 -2.85
C VAL A 131 -24.06 -18.80 -4.08
N ASP A 132 -25.28 -18.30 -3.89
CA ASP A 132 -26.10 -17.79 -5.00
C ASP A 132 -25.56 -16.47 -5.57
N ARG A 133 -25.06 -15.56 -4.71
CA ARG A 133 -24.61 -14.23 -5.13
C ARG A 133 -23.20 -14.21 -5.70
N PHE A 134 -22.33 -15.10 -5.21
CA PHE A 134 -20.94 -15.19 -5.64
C PHE A 134 -20.61 -16.60 -6.15
N PRO A 135 -21.29 -17.07 -7.22
CA PRO A 135 -21.19 -18.45 -7.71
C PRO A 135 -19.83 -18.78 -8.34
N MET A 136 -18.97 -17.78 -8.53
CA MET A 136 -17.59 -17.99 -8.97
C MET A 136 -16.69 -18.59 -7.87
N PHE A 137 -17.15 -18.57 -6.61
CA PHE A 137 -16.44 -19.20 -5.50
C PHE A 137 -17.08 -20.52 -5.07
N SER A 138 -16.24 -21.44 -4.62
CA SER A 138 -16.59 -22.64 -3.86
C SER A 138 -16.22 -22.43 -2.38
N LEU A 139 -16.91 -21.51 -1.70
CA LEU A 139 -16.66 -21.19 -0.30
C LEU A 139 -17.07 -22.34 0.64
N PRO A 140 -16.41 -22.50 1.81
CA PRO A 140 -16.87 -23.45 2.83
C PRO A 140 -18.30 -23.16 3.30
N ALA A 141 -19.09 -24.21 3.55
CA ALA A 141 -20.51 -24.09 3.85
C ALA A 141 -20.82 -23.43 5.21
N ASP A 142 -19.83 -23.34 6.10
CA ASP A 142 -19.93 -22.67 7.40
C ASP A 142 -19.43 -21.22 7.37
N HIS A 143 -19.11 -20.67 6.19
CA HIS A 143 -18.74 -19.28 6.05
C HIS A 143 -19.96 -18.37 5.90
N ASP A 144 -19.93 -17.26 6.63
CA ASP A 144 -20.74 -16.08 6.36
C ASP A 144 -19.93 -15.04 5.58
N GLY A 145 -20.60 -13.98 5.11
CA GLY A 145 -19.97 -12.91 4.35
C GLY A 145 -20.37 -11.51 4.78
N TYR A 146 -19.47 -10.56 4.49
CA TYR A 146 -19.62 -9.15 4.80
C TYR A 146 -19.21 -8.36 3.57
N PHE A 147 -20.19 -7.75 2.89
CA PHE A 147 -20.01 -7.16 1.58
C PHE A 147 -20.16 -5.64 1.63
N GLU A 148 -19.07 -4.93 1.36
CA GLU A 148 -19.05 -3.48 1.17
C GLU A 148 -19.18 -3.19 -0.34
N ALA A 149 -20.37 -2.80 -0.80
CA ALA A 149 -20.66 -2.70 -2.24
C ALA A 149 -20.11 -1.43 -2.91
N GLN A 150 -20.11 -0.32 -2.18
CA GLN A 150 -19.73 1.01 -2.67
C GLN A 150 -18.48 1.51 -1.96
N ASN A 151 -17.73 2.39 -2.61
CA ASN A 151 -16.48 2.95 -2.08
C ASN A 151 -15.45 1.84 -1.74
N ALA A 152 -15.57 0.69 -2.39
CA ALA A 152 -14.73 -0.48 -2.19
C ALA A 152 -14.47 -1.18 -3.53
N GLY A 153 -13.36 -1.90 -3.62
CA GLY A 153 -12.90 -2.52 -4.86
C GLY A 153 -11.38 -2.56 -4.89
N HIS A 154 -10.78 -2.00 -5.92
CA HIS A 154 -9.33 -1.93 -6.03
C HIS A 154 -8.84 -0.63 -6.65
N VAL A 155 -7.64 -0.24 -6.24
CA VAL A 155 -6.88 0.85 -6.86
C VAL A 155 -5.73 0.29 -7.68
N ASN A 156 -5.42 0.95 -8.79
CA ASN A 156 -4.17 0.82 -9.50
C ASN A 156 -3.12 1.72 -8.82
N PRO A 157 -2.16 1.14 -8.06
CA PRO A 157 -1.24 1.93 -7.27
C PRO A 157 -0.23 2.71 -8.13
N ARG A 158 0.17 2.20 -9.30
CA ARG A 158 1.00 2.96 -10.27
C ARG A 158 0.28 4.20 -10.76
N ALA A 159 -0.98 4.04 -11.17
CA ALA A 159 -1.82 5.14 -11.64
C ALA A 159 -2.09 6.16 -10.53
N LEU A 160 -2.32 5.72 -9.29
CA LEU A 160 -2.48 6.63 -8.14
C LEU A 160 -1.21 7.44 -7.87
N VAL A 161 -0.03 6.81 -7.85
CA VAL A 161 1.26 7.53 -7.70
C VAL A 161 1.44 8.54 -8.83
N LYS A 162 1.18 8.13 -10.08
CA LYS A 162 1.27 9.03 -11.24
C LYS A 162 0.31 10.22 -11.11
N ALA A 163 -0.92 9.99 -10.67
CA ALA A 163 -1.92 11.03 -10.46
C ALA A 163 -1.48 12.05 -9.39
N GLN A 164 -0.98 11.56 -8.26
CA GLN A 164 -0.48 12.40 -7.17
C GLN A 164 0.72 13.26 -7.61
N CYS A 165 1.70 12.65 -8.29
CA CYS A 165 2.84 13.37 -8.84
C CYS A 165 2.43 14.44 -9.87
N ALA A 166 1.52 14.10 -10.80
CA ALA A 166 1.06 15.04 -11.82
C ALA A 166 0.39 16.28 -11.20
N ILE A 167 -0.42 16.09 -10.16
CA ILE A 167 -1.04 17.21 -9.43
C ILE A 167 0.03 18.03 -8.71
N ALA A 168 0.99 17.38 -8.04
CA ALA A 168 2.07 18.08 -7.34
C ALA A 168 2.92 18.93 -8.30
N GLU A 169 3.25 18.43 -9.48
CA GLU A 169 3.99 19.19 -10.51
C GLU A 169 3.20 20.41 -11.01
N VAL A 170 1.89 20.26 -11.24
CA VAL A 170 1.01 21.39 -11.60
C VAL A 170 0.92 22.43 -10.48
N GLN A 171 1.03 22.00 -9.22
CA GLN A 171 1.10 22.86 -8.04
C GLN A 171 2.48 23.51 -7.83
N GLY A 172 3.47 23.20 -8.68
CA GLY A 172 4.81 23.78 -8.63
C GLY A 172 5.84 22.95 -7.86
N ALA A 173 5.49 21.74 -7.39
CA ALA A 173 6.48 20.84 -6.82
C ALA A 173 7.49 20.37 -7.88
N LYS A 174 8.77 20.27 -7.51
CA LYS A 174 9.81 19.75 -8.39
C LYS A 174 9.97 18.24 -8.19
N LEU A 175 9.73 17.47 -9.25
CA LEU A 175 10.00 16.04 -9.25
C LEU A 175 11.44 15.76 -9.69
N LEU A 176 12.23 15.18 -8.80
CA LEU A 176 13.64 14.85 -9.00
C LEU A 176 13.77 13.33 -9.12
N ARG A 177 14.02 12.85 -10.34
CA ARG A 177 14.18 11.41 -10.65
C ARG A 177 15.57 10.90 -10.31
N GLU A 178 15.93 11.08 -9.05
CA GLU A 178 17.21 10.72 -8.46
C GLU A 178 17.01 9.80 -7.26
N THR A 179 18.06 9.11 -6.86
CA THR A 179 18.07 8.18 -5.74
C THR A 179 18.79 8.80 -4.56
N ALA A 180 18.06 9.15 -3.50
CA ALA A 180 18.69 9.62 -2.27
C ALA A 180 19.64 8.56 -1.69
N ALA A 181 20.85 8.99 -1.36
CA ALA A 181 21.91 8.13 -0.82
C ALA A 181 22.18 8.42 0.66
N HIS A 182 22.16 9.69 1.03
CA HIS A 182 22.51 10.17 2.37
C HIS A 182 21.77 11.47 2.69
N ILE A 183 21.31 11.61 3.94
CA ILE A 183 20.61 12.81 4.43
C ILE A 183 21.31 13.32 5.69
N ARG A 184 21.62 14.63 5.71
CA ARG A 184 22.35 15.25 6.82
C ARG A 184 21.71 16.56 7.25
N ASP A 185 21.50 16.71 8.55
CA ASP A 185 21.14 18.00 9.15
C ASP A 185 22.40 18.88 9.32
N THR A 186 22.30 20.16 8.96
CA THR A 186 23.41 21.12 8.96
C THR A 186 23.00 22.42 9.65
N SER A 187 23.95 23.35 9.84
CA SER A 187 23.64 24.69 10.38
C SER A 187 22.78 25.56 9.44
N HIS A 188 22.55 25.13 8.20
CA HIS A 188 21.87 25.91 7.17
C HIS A 188 20.62 25.23 6.59
N GLY A 189 20.19 24.09 7.17
CA GLY A 189 19.11 23.25 6.68
C GLY A 189 19.56 21.80 6.54
N VAL A 190 18.82 21.00 5.79
CA VAL A 190 19.11 19.59 5.54
C VAL A 190 19.66 19.41 4.12
N GLU A 191 20.75 18.67 3.99
CA GLU A 191 21.34 18.25 2.71
C GLU A 191 20.88 16.83 2.35
N VAL A 192 20.42 16.64 1.12
CA VAL A 192 20.10 15.33 0.54
C VAL A 192 21.06 15.07 -0.62
N SER A 193 22.00 14.16 -0.41
CA SER A 193 22.94 13.72 -1.45
C SER A 193 22.33 12.56 -2.23
N THR A 194 22.44 12.60 -3.56
CA THR A 194 21.90 11.56 -4.45
C THR A 194 23.00 10.71 -5.06
N ARG A 195 22.67 9.46 -5.43
CA ARG A 195 23.61 8.53 -6.08
C ARG A 195 24.09 9.05 -7.43
N GLU A 196 23.28 9.90 -8.05
CA GLU A 196 23.54 10.58 -9.32
C GLU A 196 24.53 11.76 -9.15
N GLY A 197 24.94 12.07 -7.92
CA GLY A 197 26.01 13.04 -7.60
C GLY A 197 25.53 14.46 -7.30
N ALA A 198 24.22 14.69 -7.22
CA ALA A 198 23.67 15.97 -6.82
C ALA A 198 23.55 16.10 -5.30
N VAL A 199 23.50 17.34 -4.83
CA VAL A 199 23.16 17.69 -3.44
C VAL A 199 22.03 18.71 -3.50
N HIS A 200 20.90 18.40 -2.88
CA HIS A 200 19.75 19.30 -2.77
C HIS A 200 19.60 19.74 -1.31
N THR A 201 19.23 21.00 -1.08
CA THR A 201 19.07 21.54 0.28
C THR A 201 17.63 21.90 0.61
N ALA A 202 17.20 21.66 1.85
CA ALA A 202 15.85 21.98 2.33
C ALA A 202 15.83 22.62 3.71
N GLU A 203 14.78 23.36 4.06
CA GLU A 203 14.53 23.69 5.48
C GLU A 203 14.18 22.43 6.28
N LYS A 204 13.32 21.56 5.73
CA LYS A 204 12.97 20.26 6.33
C LYS A 204 12.85 19.14 5.30
N VAL A 205 13.10 17.91 5.73
CA VAL A 205 13.00 16.70 4.93
C VAL A 205 12.07 15.69 5.61
N ILE A 206 11.22 15.03 4.84
CA ILE A 206 10.48 13.85 5.29
C ILE A 206 10.87 12.62 4.47
N VAL A 207 11.31 11.56 5.15
CA VAL A 207 11.76 10.30 4.54
C VAL A 207 10.58 9.36 4.40
N ALA A 208 10.11 9.19 3.17
CA ALA A 208 9.01 8.33 2.75
C ALA A 208 9.47 7.12 1.93
N ALA A 209 10.56 6.48 2.35
CA ALA A 209 11.27 5.44 1.59
C ALA A 209 10.73 4.01 1.78
N GLY A 210 9.57 3.82 2.43
CA GLY A 210 8.93 2.52 2.60
C GLY A 210 9.87 1.46 3.18
N GLY A 211 9.91 0.26 2.60
CA GLY A 211 10.79 -0.83 3.07
C GLY A 211 12.28 -0.51 3.04
N PHE A 212 12.68 0.50 2.28
CA PHE A 212 14.07 0.94 2.14
C PHE A 212 14.49 2.02 3.15
N THR A 213 13.59 2.41 4.07
CA THR A 213 13.82 3.50 5.04
C THR A 213 15.09 3.28 5.88
N ASN A 214 15.34 2.05 6.31
CA ASN A 214 16.53 1.69 7.12
C ASN A 214 17.69 1.12 6.28
N MET A 215 17.57 1.07 4.94
CA MET A 215 18.53 0.37 4.06
C MET A 215 19.59 1.29 3.43
N ALA A 216 19.59 2.56 3.83
CA ALA A 216 20.55 3.58 3.44
C ALA A 216 20.67 4.61 4.57
N GLU A 217 21.64 5.53 4.47
CA GLU A 217 21.90 6.57 5.47
C GLU A 217 20.89 7.74 5.33
N LEU A 218 19.59 7.42 5.31
CA LEU A 218 18.50 8.38 5.15
C LEU A 218 18.02 8.97 6.49
N LEU A 219 18.25 8.27 7.60
CA LEU A 219 17.86 8.70 8.93
C LEU A 219 19.08 8.76 9.86
N PRO A 220 19.12 9.69 10.84
CA PRO A 220 20.17 9.72 11.86
C PRO A 220 20.21 8.48 12.73
N SER A 221 19.07 7.79 12.87
CA SER A 221 18.93 6.52 13.58
C SER A 221 17.83 5.71 12.91
N PRO A 222 17.96 4.38 12.81
CA PRO A 222 16.93 3.53 12.22
C PRO A 222 15.63 3.57 13.02
N VAL A 223 14.50 3.34 12.35
CA VAL A 223 13.20 3.13 13.01
C VAL A 223 13.00 1.64 13.35
N ASP A 224 12.25 1.33 14.42
CA ASP A 224 11.85 -0.03 14.78
C ASP A 224 10.81 -0.58 13.78
N MET A 225 11.33 -1.03 12.63
CA MET A 225 10.54 -1.47 11.51
C MET A 225 11.25 -2.61 10.78
N ALA A 226 10.49 -3.65 10.45
CA ALA A 226 10.94 -4.75 9.61
C ALA A 226 10.50 -4.53 8.16
N ALA A 227 11.42 -4.65 7.20
CA ALA A 227 11.04 -4.94 5.82
C ALA A 227 10.83 -6.45 5.68
N THR A 228 9.70 -6.87 5.11
CA THR A 228 9.34 -8.30 5.01
C THR A 228 8.89 -8.62 3.59
N GLY A 229 9.46 -9.69 3.01
CA GLY A 229 9.09 -10.16 1.68
C GLY A 229 7.66 -10.70 1.64
N ARG A 230 6.98 -10.55 0.50
CA ARG A 230 5.64 -11.10 0.25
C ARG A 230 5.55 -11.72 -1.13
N THR A 231 4.98 -12.91 -1.18
CA THR A 231 4.73 -13.67 -2.40
C THR A 231 3.29 -13.45 -2.86
N ILE A 232 3.11 -13.29 -4.17
CA ILE A 232 1.80 -13.22 -4.81
C ILE A 232 1.75 -14.17 -6.00
N VAL A 233 0.56 -14.66 -6.33
CA VAL A 233 0.32 -15.59 -7.44
C VAL A 233 -0.71 -15.00 -8.40
N PHE A 234 -0.47 -15.16 -9.69
CA PHE A 234 -1.32 -14.70 -10.77
C PHE A 234 -1.80 -15.89 -11.60
N PHE A 235 -3.08 -15.86 -11.94
CA PHE A 235 -3.71 -16.78 -12.89
C PHE A 235 -4.05 -15.99 -14.15
N GLU A 236 -3.44 -16.34 -15.28
CA GLU A 236 -3.76 -15.74 -16.58
C GLU A 236 -5.12 -16.24 -17.06
N LEU A 237 -6.02 -15.32 -17.38
CA LEU A 237 -7.39 -15.64 -17.76
C LEU A 237 -7.62 -15.47 -19.27
N ASP A 238 -8.22 -16.49 -19.89
CA ASP A 238 -8.80 -16.39 -21.22
C ASP A 238 -10.15 -15.64 -21.19
N GLU A 239 -10.74 -15.40 -22.37
CA GLU A 239 -11.99 -14.62 -22.49
C GLU A 239 -13.15 -15.24 -21.71
N ALA A 240 -13.25 -16.58 -21.70
CA ALA A 240 -14.31 -17.29 -20.99
C ALA A 240 -14.21 -17.08 -19.47
N ARG A 241 -13.01 -17.20 -18.89
CA ARG A 241 -12.80 -16.96 -17.46
C ARG A 241 -12.88 -15.47 -17.10
N GLN A 242 -12.47 -14.58 -18.00
CA GLN A 242 -12.69 -13.14 -17.81
C GLN A 242 -14.19 -12.82 -17.69
N ALA A 243 -15.04 -13.46 -18.49
CA ALA A 243 -16.49 -13.30 -18.38
C ALA A 243 -17.04 -13.90 -17.05
N LEU A 244 -16.57 -15.08 -16.66
CA LEU A 244 -16.98 -15.75 -15.42
C LEU A 244 -16.63 -14.93 -14.17
N PHE A 245 -15.40 -14.40 -14.10
CA PHE A 245 -14.89 -13.68 -12.95
C PHE A 245 -15.08 -12.15 -13.04
N GLY A 246 -15.62 -11.63 -14.14
CA GLY A 246 -15.62 -10.19 -14.44
C GLY A 246 -16.43 -9.33 -13.45
N ALA A 247 -17.41 -9.92 -12.77
CA ALA A 247 -18.22 -9.25 -11.74
C ALA A 247 -17.77 -9.57 -10.31
N MET A 248 -16.65 -10.28 -10.12
CA MET A 248 -16.12 -10.63 -8.80
C MET A 248 -15.71 -9.36 -8.02
N PRO A 249 -16.01 -9.27 -6.72
CA PRO A 249 -15.46 -8.22 -5.87
C PRO A 249 -14.03 -8.53 -5.44
N SER A 250 -13.30 -7.49 -4.99
CA SER A 250 -12.10 -7.74 -4.17
C SER A 250 -12.48 -8.59 -2.97
N THR A 251 -11.75 -9.65 -2.68
CA THR A 251 -12.19 -10.62 -1.66
C THR A 251 -11.10 -10.88 -0.63
N ILE A 252 -11.46 -10.96 0.64
CA ILE A 252 -10.60 -11.42 1.73
C ILE A 252 -11.26 -12.63 2.38
N VAL A 253 -10.57 -13.77 2.33
CA VAL A 253 -11.01 -15.00 2.97
C VAL A 253 -10.29 -15.11 4.30
N LEU A 254 -11.01 -14.84 5.38
CA LEU A 254 -10.53 -14.94 6.74
C LEU A 254 -10.44 -16.42 7.16
N ALA A 255 -9.57 -16.68 8.13
CA ALA A 255 -9.34 -17.99 8.69
C ALA A 255 -9.08 -17.89 10.20
N GLU A 256 -9.04 -19.04 10.87
CA GLU A 256 -8.75 -19.10 12.31
C GLU A 256 -7.28 -18.79 12.62
N THR A 257 -6.38 -19.00 11.65
CA THR A 257 -4.95 -18.68 11.74
C THR A 257 -4.57 -17.63 10.69
N GLU A 258 -3.62 -16.74 11.01
CA GLU A 258 -3.16 -15.69 10.09
C GLU A 258 -2.58 -16.27 8.80
N ASP A 259 -1.84 -17.38 8.90
CA ASP A 259 -1.14 -17.99 7.78
C ASP A 259 -2.11 -18.54 6.71
N ASP A 260 -3.37 -18.78 7.08
CA ASP A 260 -4.44 -19.26 6.18
C ASP A 260 -5.27 -18.13 5.55
N ILE A 261 -5.06 -16.87 5.96
CA ILE A 261 -5.77 -15.71 5.41
C ILE A 261 -5.22 -15.40 4.01
N VAL A 262 -6.14 -15.22 3.06
CA VAL A 262 -5.79 -14.82 1.69
C VAL A 262 -6.65 -13.66 1.21
N TYR A 263 -6.07 -12.84 0.34
CA TYR A 263 -6.78 -11.81 -0.40
C TYR A 263 -6.74 -12.10 -1.89
N ILE A 264 -7.83 -11.77 -2.60
CA ILE A 264 -8.03 -12.04 -4.02
C ILE A 264 -8.47 -10.74 -4.69
N LEU A 265 -7.81 -10.39 -5.79
CA LEU A 265 -8.20 -9.28 -6.65
C LEU A 265 -8.99 -9.84 -7.84
N PRO A 266 -10.04 -9.13 -8.30
CA PRO A 266 -10.75 -9.53 -9.51
C PRO A 266 -9.85 -9.45 -10.75
N PRO A 267 -10.32 -9.92 -11.93
CA PRO A 267 -9.56 -9.83 -13.17
C PRO A 267 -9.11 -8.41 -13.50
N VAL A 268 -7.80 -8.20 -13.60
CA VAL A 268 -7.19 -6.90 -13.92
C VAL A 268 -6.26 -7.05 -15.12
N ARG A 269 -6.30 -6.09 -16.05
CA ARG A 269 -5.42 -6.05 -17.22
C ARG A 269 -4.06 -5.46 -16.84
N TYR A 270 -2.99 -6.13 -17.25
CA TYR A 270 -1.61 -5.72 -16.99
C TYR A 270 -0.93 -5.13 -18.25
N PRO A 271 0.23 -4.44 -18.10
CA PRO A 271 0.92 -3.79 -19.22
C PRO A 271 1.38 -4.74 -20.34
N ASP A 272 1.53 -6.04 -20.05
CA ASP A 272 1.81 -7.08 -21.03
C ASP A 272 0.61 -7.44 -21.93
N GLY A 273 -0.54 -6.79 -21.71
CA GLY A 273 -1.78 -6.98 -22.46
C GLY A 273 -2.65 -8.12 -21.93
N LYS A 274 -2.18 -8.90 -20.95
CA LYS A 274 -2.90 -10.04 -20.37
C LYS A 274 -3.81 -9.61 -19.22
N VAL A 275 -4.73 -10.48 -18.85
CA VAL A 275 -5.65 -10.26 -17.71
C VAL A 275 -5.37 -11.33 -16.67
N TYR A 276 -5.16 -10.90 -15.43
CA TYR A 276 -4.82 -11.79 -14.34
C TYR A 276 -5.82 -11.66 -13.20
N LEU A 277 -6.19 -12.79 -12.62
CA LEU A 277 -6.69 -12.87 -11.25
C LEU A 277 -5.49 -13.06 -10.32
N LYS A 278 -5.42 -12.28 -9.25
CA LYS A 278 -4.30 -12.32 -8.31
C LYS A 278 -4.77 -12.78 -6.93
N ILE A 279 -3.97 -13.63 -6.31
CA ILE A 279 -4.09 -14.03 -4.90
C ILE A 279 -2.79 -13.74 -4.14
N GLY A 280 -2.90 -13.34 -2.88
CA GLY A 280 -1.78 -13.26 -1.94
C GLY A 280 -2.20 -13.66 -0.54
N GLY A 281 -1.23 -13.93 0.33
CA GLY A 281 -1.45 -14.38 1.70
C GLY A 281 -0.51 -13.72 2.72
N GLU A 282 -0.59 -14.16 3.97
CA GLU A 282 0.12 -13.56 5.10
C GLU A 282 1.24 -14.44 5.71
N SER A 283 1.37 -15.70 5.27
CA SER A 283 2.27 -16.70 5.87
C SER A 283 3.77 -16.35 5.76
N GLU A 284 4.16 -15.63 4.70
CA GLU A 284 5.55 -15.26 4.42
C GLU A 284 6.07 -14.27 5.45
N LYS A 285 7.13 -14.61 6.20
CA LYS A 285 7.64 -13.76 7.30
C LYS A 285 9.13 -13.44 7.19
N GLY A 286 9.74 -13.70 6.02
CA GLY A 286 11.15 -13.44 5.75
C GLY A 286 11.52 -11.96 5.85
N ARG A 287 12.46 -11.62 6.75
CA ARG A 287 12.98 -10.26 6.92
C ARG A 287 14.03 -9.94 5.86
N LEU A 288 14.03 -8.69 5.41
CA LEU A 288 15.01 -8.13 4.49
C LEU A 288 15.79 -7.05 5.26
N GLU A 289 17.07 -7.28 5.51
CA GLU A 289 17.86 -6.41 6.40
C GLU A 289 18.70 -5.41 5.61
N THR A 290 19.18 -5.80 4.43
CA THR A 290 20.04 -4.98 3.58
C THR A 290 19.37 -4.64 2.24
N LEU A 291 19.91 -3.62 1.57
CA LEU A 291 19.51 -3.30 0.19
C LEU A 291 19.72 -4.50 -0.75
N THR A 292 20.81 -5.25 -0.57
CA THR A 292 21.10 -6.44 -1.38
C THR A 292 20.02 -7.51 -1.20
N ASP A 293 19.65 -7.83 0.04
CA ASP A 293 18.57 -8.80 0.31
C ASP A 293 17.27 -8.38 -0.35
N ALA A 294 16.94 -7.08 -0.28
CA ALA A 294 15.73 -6.55 -0.90
C ALA A 294 15.78 -6.64 -2.44
N VAL A 295 16.91 -6.31 -3.07
CA VAL A 295 17.09 -6.42 -4.52
C VAL A 295 16.97 -7.88 -4.97
N ASP A 296 17.68 -8.79 -4.32
CA ASP A 296 17.62 -10.24 -4.60
C ASP A 296 16.18 -10.77 -4.47
N TRP A 297 15.47 -10.31 -3.43
CA TRP A 297 14.07 -10.65 -3.25
C TRP A 297 13.18 -10.15 -4.39
N PHE A 298 13.33 -8.88 -4.81
CA PHE A 298 12.56 -8.32 -5.93
C PHE A 298 12.88 -9.00 -7.28
N HIS A 299 14.08 -9.56 -7.44
CA HIS A 299 14.44 -10.38 -8.60
C HIS A 299 13.83 -11.78 -8.56
N SER A 300 13.49 -12.30 -7.38
CA SER A 300 12.84 -13.60 -7.24
C SER A 300 11.39 -13.61 -7.76
N ASP A 301 10.79 -14.80 -7.83
CA ASP A 301 9.35 -14.96 -8.10
C ASP A 301 8.59 -15.32 -6.81
N GLY A 302 9.15 -14.94 -5.66
CA GLY A 302 8.65 -15.28 -4.32
C GLY A 302 9.17 -16.62 -3.81
N THR A 303 8.62 -17.08 -2.70
CA THR A 303 9.00 -18.35 -2.05
C THR A 303 8.23 -19.52 -2.67
N PRO A 304 8.90 -20.58 -3.18
CA PRO A 304 8.22 -21.68 -3.88
C PRO A 304 7.12 -22.38 -3.07
N GLY A 305 7.32 -22.57 -1.76
CA GLY A 305 6.31 -23.17 -0.88
C GLY A 305 5.05 -22.32 -0.76
N GLU A 306 5.22 -21.00 -0.68
CA GLU A 306 4.09 -20.06 -0.61
C GLU A 306 3.37 -19.93 -1.95
N VAL A 307 4.09 -19.99 -3.07
CA VAL A 307 3.48 -20.06 -4.41
C VAL A 307 2.55 -21.28 -4.51
N GLU A 308 3.01 -22.46 -4.07
CA GLU A 308 2.20 -23.67 -4.13
C GLU A 308 1.00 -23.60 -3.18
N PHE A 309 1.18 -23.09 -1.96
CA PHE A 309 0.09 -22.86 -1.01
C PHE A 309 -1.00 -21.96 -1.61
N LEU A 310 -0.63 -20.77 -2.10
CA LEU A 310 -1.57 -19.81 -2.68
C LEU A 310 -2.27 -20.37 -3.92
N LYS A 311 -1.55 -21.12 -4.75
CA LYS A 311 -2.13 -21.79 -5.93
C LYS A 311 -3.18 -22.82 -5.52
N GLN A 312 -2.88 -23.70 -4.56
CA GLN A 312 -3.84 -24.70 -4.07
C GLN A 312 -5.04 -24.04 -3.40
N ARG A 313 -4.80 -22.97 -2.61
CA ARG A 313 -5.88 -22.20 -1.98
C ARG A 313 -6.79 -21.55 -3.01
N ALA A 314 -6.23 -20.94 -4.06
CA ALA A 314 -7.02 -20.36 -5.15
C ALA A 314 -7.85 -21.42 -5.89
N LEU A 315 -7.27 -22.59 -6.21
CA LEU A 315 -8.00 -23.68 -6.88
C LEU A 315 -9.11 -24.27 -6.02
N SER A 316 -8.92 -24.35 -4.71
CA SER A 316 -9.96 -24.77 -3.77
C SER A 316 -11.11 -23.77 -3.70
N LEU A 317 -10.81 -22.47 -3.75
CA LEU A 317 -11.80 -21.41 -3.65
C LEU A 317 -12.48 -21.11 -4.98
N MET A 318 -11.81 -21.33 -6.11
CA MET A 318 -12.26 -21.02 -7.47
C MET A 318 -11.83 -22.14 -8.43
N PRO A 319 -12.54 -23.29 -8.45
CA PRO A 319 -12.15 -24.46 -9.25
C PRO A 319 -12.00 -24.20 -10.75
N GLU A 320 -12.75 -23.22 -11.28
CA GLU A 320 -12.70 -22.81 -12.69
C GLU A 320 -11.35 -22.19 -13.10
N LEU A 321 -10.44 -21.90 -12.16
CA LEU A 321 -9.05 -21.54 -12.45
C LEU A 321 -8.17 -22.72 -12.88
N ALA A 322 -8.68 -23.96 -12.79
CA ALA A 322 -7.94 -25.13 -13.22
C ALA A 322 -7.50 -25.01 -14.68
N GLY A 323 -6.21 -25.28 -14.91
CA GLY A 323 -5.59 -25.20 -16.24
C GLY A 323 -5.15 -23.82 -16.70
N CYS A 324 -5.42 -22.75 -15.93
CA CYS A 324 -4.83 -21.43 -16.23
C CYS A 324 -3.30 -21.47 -16.11
N PRO A 325 -2.57 -20.74 -16.98
CA PRO A 325 -1.16 -20.43 -16.74
C PRO A 325 -1.00 -19.68 -15.41
N VAL A 326 0.00 -20.09 -14.62
CA VAL A 326 0.29 -19.51 -13.31
C VAL A 326 1.67 -18.88 -13.32
N THR A 327 1.75 -17.64 -12.84
CA THR A 327 3.01 -16.93 -12.55
C THR A 327 2.98 -16.40 -11.12
N SER A 328 4.12 -15.96 -10.60
CA SER A 328 4.22 -15.40 -9.26
C SER A 328 5.16 -14.19 -9.24
N GLY A 329 5.09 -13.43 -8.15
CA GLY A 329 5.90 -12.24 -7.97
C GLY A 329 6.23 -11.99 -6.50
N SER A 330 7.19 -11.09 -6.31
CA SER A 330 7.68 -10.67 -4.99
C SER A 330 7.39 -9.20 -4.74
N CYS A 331 6.99 -8.89 -3.51
CA CYS A 331 6.73 -7.55 -3.00
C CYS A 331 7.35 -7.41 -1.60
N VAL A 332 7.38 -6.20 -1.04
CA VAL A 332 7.86 -5.94 0.31
C VAL A 332 6.81 -5.18 1.09
N ALA A 333 6.63 -5.51 2.36
CA ALA A 333 5.92 -4.68 3.31
C ALA A 333 6.85 -4.15 4.40
N SER A 334 6.42 -3.09 5.06
CA SER A 334 7.19 -2.41 6.09
C SER A 334 6.38 -2.40 7.37
N ILE A 335 6.80 -3.19 8.34
CA ILE A 335 6.04 -3.56 9.54
C ILE A 335 6.65 -2.87 10.74
N THR A 336 5.89 -1.95 11.31
CA THR A 336 6.28 -1.18 12.49
C THR A 336 5.91 -1.92 13.76
N ARG A 337 6.63 -1.66 14.85
CA ARG A 337 6.28 -2.22 16.17
C ARG A 337 4.85 -1.90 16.61
N SER A 338 4.31 -0.73 16.27
CA SER A 338 2.98 -0.30 16.71
C SER A 338 1.84 -0.87 15.86
N GLY A 339 2.12 -1.43 14.68
CA GLY A 339 1.11 -1.78 13.68
C GLY A 339 0.51 -0.58 12.92
N TYR A 340 1.01 0.64 13.15
CA TYR A 340 0.56 1.88 12.50
C TYR A 340 1.71 2.59 11.77
N PRO A 341 1.42 3.41 10.74
CA PRO A 341 2.44 4.21 10.09
C PRO A 341 3.23 5.07 11.08
N TYR A 342 4.52 5.21 10.85
CA TYR A 342 5.38 6.13 11.58
C TYR A 342 5.41 7.49 10.89
N ILE A 343 4.94 8.52 11.59
CA ILE A 343 4.86 9.91 11.14
C ILE A 343 5.36 10.82 12.27
N GLY A 344 6.63 11.24 12.20
CA GLY A 344 7.20 12.11 13.24
C GLY A 344 8.63 12.55 12.96
N TYR A 345 9.11 13.52 13.73
CA TYR A 345 10.50 13.98 13.67
C TYR A 345 11.45 12.96 14.30
N THR A 346 12.66 12.95 13.79
CA THR A 346 13.80 12.27 14.41
C THR A 346 14.33 13.10 15.60
N GLN A 347 15.51 12.77 16.11
CA GLN A 347 16.23 13.66 17.04
C GLN A 347 16.57 15.03 16.43
N SER A 348 16.55 15.15 15.10
CA SER A 348 16.57 16.42 14.40
C SER A 348 15.15 16.97 14.22
N SER A 349 14.95 18.25 14.53
CA SER A 349 13.69 18.96 14.26
C SER A 349 13.49 19.31 12.77
N ASN A 350 14.44 18.95 11.91
CA ASN A 350 14.40 19.21 10.46
C ASN A 350 14.22 17.92 9.64
N ILE A 351 14.45 16.75 10.23
CA ILE A 351 14.30 15.45 9.55
C ILE A 351 13.15 14.68 10.19
N ALA A 352 12.16 14.32 9.38
CA ALA A 352 11.01 13.51 9.75
C ALA A 352 10.97 12.19 8.97
N VAL A 353 10.19 11.23 9.44
CA VAL A 353 9.91 9.95 8.79
C VAL A 353 8.43 9.80 8.48
N LEU A 354 8.12 9.15 7.36
CA LEU A 354 6.79 8.76 6.90
C LEU A 354 6.87 7.33 6.33
N THR A 355 6.72 6.31 7.17
CA THR A 355 6.91 4.92 6.75
C THR A 355 5.98 3.97 7.49
N GLY A 356 6.13 2.65 7.29
CA GLY A 356 5.32 1.67 8.01
C GLY A 356 3.98 1.40 7.34
N GLY A 357 4.00 0.79 6.16
CA GLY A 357 2.79 0.48 5.41
C GLY A 357 1.93 -0.65 5.99
N ASN A 358 2.48 -1.47 6.91
CA ASN A 358 1.80 -2.52 7.67
C ASN A 358 0.82 -3.38 6.84
N PHE A 359 1.23 -3.78 5.63
CA PHE A 359 0.43 -4.50 4.61
C PHE A 359 -0.77 -3.77 4.00
N VAL A 360 -1.45 -2.91 4.76
CA VAL A 360 -2.78 -2.43 4.41
C VAL A 360 -2.80 -0.99 3.90
N SER A 361 -1.66 -0.28 3.89
CA SER A 361 -1.62 1.16 3.60
C SER A 361 -1.94 1.59 2.17
N ALA A 362 -1.98 0.69 1.17
CA ALA A 362 -2.25 1.09 -0.21
C ALA A 362 -3.60 1.82 -0.37
N LYS A 363 -4.64 1.40 0.35
CA LYS A 363 -5.96 2.06 0.39
C LYS A 363 -5.94 3.40 1.13
N SER A 364 -5.02 3.55 2.07
CA SER A 364 -4.91 4.67 3.01
C SER A 364 -3.78 5.65 2.68
N SER A 365 -3.03 5.41 1.60
CA SER A 365 -1.75 6.08 1.34
C SER A 365 -1.89 7.58 1.17
N ASP A 366 -3.05 7.99 0.69
CA ASP A 366 -3.38 9.38 0.43
C ASP A 366 -3.67 10.16 1.72
N GLU A 367 -4.30 9.56 2.73
CA GLU A 367 -4.44 10.17 4.06
C GLU A 367 -3.14 10.13 4.85
N ILE A 368 -2.40 9.02 4.78
CA ILE A 368 -1.09 8.91 5.43
C ILE A 368 -0.12 9.96 4.87
N GLY A 369 -0.09 10.14 3.55
CA GLY A 369 0.68 11.23 2.92
C GLY A 369 0.23 12.62 3.35
N ARG A 370 -1.09 12.85 3.49
CA ARG A 370 -1.63 14.12 4.02
C ARG A 370 -1.12 14.37 5.44
N LEU A 371 -1.16 13.38 6.32
CA LEU A 371 -0.65 13.49 7.69
C LEU A 371 0.85 13.82 7.71
N GLY A 372 1.64 13.18 6.85
CA GLY A 372 3.05 13.54 6.67
C GLY A 372 3.26 15.01 6.25
N ALA A 373 2.40 15.53 5.36
CA ALA A 373 2.41 16.94 4.99
C ALA A 373 2.03 17.85 6.18
N MET A 374 0.98 17.50 6.93
CA MET A 374 0.55 18.27 8.11
C MET A 374 1.63 18.34 9.19
N LEU A 375 2.37 17.25 9.42
CA LEU A 375 3.50 17.25 10.35
C LEU A 375 4.55 18.32 9.97
N LEU A 376 4.90 18.45 8.68
CA LEU A 376 5.88 19.44 8.24
C LEU A 376 5.37 20.87 8.30
N LEU A 377 4.08 21.08 7.98
CA LEU A 377 3.43 22.38 7.99
C LEU A 377 3.21 22.90 9.41
N ASN A 378 2.71 22.05 10.31
CA ASN A 378 2.31 22.44 11.67
C ASN A 378 3.41 22.17 12.71
N GLY A 379 4.40 21.35 12.37
CA GLY A 379 5.45 20.91 13.31
C GLY A 379 5.03 19.75 14.23
N GLN A 380 3.75 19.38 14.25
CA GLN A 380 3.21 18.28 15.05
C GLN A 380 1.90 17.77 14.46
N LEU A 381 1.53 16.54 14.81
CA LEU A 381 0.17 16.01 14.59
C LEU A 381 -0.70 16.27 15.81
N THR A 382 -2.01 16.32 15.59
CA THR A 382 -3.03 16.39 16.65
C THR A 382 -3.60 15.01 17.00
N GLU A 383 -4.39 14.92 18.08
CA GLU A 383 -5.07 13.67 18.46
C GLU A 383 -6.04 13.17 17.36
N ASP A 384 -6.78 14.07 16.72
CA ASP A 384 -7.67 13.74 15.58
C ASP A 384 -6.91 13.31 14.30
N GLU A 385 -5.59 13.46 14.34
CA GLU A 385 -4.60 13.05 13.34
C GLU A 385 -3.77 11.84 13.81
N PHE A 386 -4.23 11.15 14.86
CA PHE A 386 -3.65 9.92 15.39
C PHE A 386 -2.21 10.10 15.90
N ALA A 387 -1.91 11.26 16.51
CA ALA A 387 -0.56 11.57 16.98
C ALA A 387 0.04 10.48 17.89
N ALA A 388 -0.77 9.88 18.76
CA ALA A 388 -0.34 8.81 19.66
C ALA A 388 0.01 7.52 18.88
N GLU A 389 -0.85 7.10 17.96
CA GLU A 389 -0.68 5.87 17.18
C GLU A 389 0.46 5.96 16.16
N MET A 390 0.64 7.14 15.56
CA MET A 390 1.60 7.37 14.47
C MET A 390 3.01 7.72 14.96
N SER A 391 3.23 7.78 16.28
CA SER A 391 4.51 8.17 16.86
C SER A 391 5.63 7.18 16.47
N PRO A 392 6.73 7.65 15.86
CA PRO A 392 7.83 6.79 15.44
C PRO A 392 8.61 6.24 16.64
N VAL A 393 9.03 4.97 16.53
CA VAL A 393 9.98 4.35 17.45
C VAL A 393 11.33 4.22 16.73
N PHE A 394 12.41 4.71 17.35
CA PHE A 394 13.78 4.64 16.82
C PHE A 394 14.62 3.65 17.65
N VAL A 395 15.60 3.00 17.02
CA VAL A 395 16.48 1.97 17.64
C VAL A 395 17.96 2.27 17.52
#